data_AF-A0A938SKN3-F1
#
_entry.id   AF-A0A938SKN3-F1
#
_cell.length_a   1.000
_cell.length_b   1.000
_cell.length_c   1.000
_cell.angle_alpha   90.00
_cell.angle_beta   90.00
_cell.angle_gamma   90.00
#
_symmetry.space_group_name_H-M   'P 1'
#
loop_
_entity.id
_entity.type
_entity.pdbx_description
1 polymer ?
#
loop_
_entity_poly.entity_id
_entity_poly.type
_entity_poly.pdbx_seq_one_letter_code
_entity_poly.pdbx_strand_id
1 'polypeptide(L)' 'MSQHLDVGGRIDQIRETRPEWTDYPYHYDFRIQIGNRLIYIEALLVEGDPTDPTVHVVSIHDA' A
#
# COMPACT_ATOMS: atom_id res chain seq x y z
N MET A 1 -9.68 -5.71 -7.04
CA MET A 1 -9.58 -5.05 -5.72
C MET A 1 -10.62 -5.59 -4.74
N SER A 2 -11.94 -5.54 -5.03
CA SER A 2 -13.00 -6.11 -4.15
C SER A 2 -12.78 -7.58 -3.78
N GLN A 3 -12.50 -8.44 -4.75
CA GLN A 3 -12.29 -9.88 -4.52
C GLN A 3 -11.20 -10.21 -3.48
N HIS A 4 -10.17 -9.37 -3.34
CA HIS A 4 -9.11 -9.59 -2.36
C HIS A 4 -9.52 -9.14 -0.95
N LEU A 5 -10.35 -8.09 -0.84
CA LEU A 5 -10.91 -7.66 0.44
C LEU A 5 -11.91 -8.70 0.97
N ASP A 6 -12.73 -9.25 0.07
CA ASP A 6 -13.78 -10.23 0.40
C ASP A 6 -13.20 -11.57 0.92
N VAL A 7 -11.95 -11.91 0.57
CA VAL A 7 -11.25 -13.11 1.05
C VAL A 7 -10.32 -12.85 2.25
N GLY A 8 -10.48 -11.71 2.93
CA GLY A 8 -9.75 -11.37 4.15
C GLY A 8 -8.57 -10.42 3.96
N GLY A 9 -8.37 -9.91 2.74
CA GLY A 9 -7.42 -8.83 2.49
C GLY A 9 -7.84 -7.53 3.16
N ARG A 10 -6.87 -6.68 3.46
CA ARG A 10 -7.09 -5.40 4.15
C ARG A 10 -6.25 -4.31 3.51
N ILE A 11 -6.77 -3.08 3.57
CA ILE A 11 -6.05 -1.88 3.17
C ILE A 11 -6.16 -0.91 4.33
N ASP A 12 -5.02 -0.56 4.91
CA ASP A 12 -4.95 0.47 5.94
C ASP A 12 -4.28 1.70 5.33
N GLN A 13 -4.89 2.87 5.53
CA GLN A 13 -4.28 4.15 5.20
C GLN A 13 -3.78 4.78 6.50
N ILE A 14 -2.48 5.05 6.57
CA ILE A 14 -1.84 5.57 7.76
C ILE A 14 -1.16 6.87 7.41
N ARG A 15 -1.31 7.88 8.26
CA ARG A 15 -0.62 9.16 8.10
C ARG A 15 0.87 8.94 8.22
N GLU A 16 1.63 9.39 7.23
CA GLU A 16 3.07 9.29 7.27
C GLU A 16 3.64 10.27 8.30
N THR A 17 4.58 9.79 9.11
CA THR A 17 5.20 10.59 10.18
C THR A 17 6.73 10.48 10.17
N ARG A 18 7.29 9.60 9.33
CA ARG A 18 8.73 9.41 9.20
C ARG A 18 9.36 10.60 8.44
N PRO A 19 10.45 11.19 8.97
CA PRO A 19 11.09 12.36 8.35
C PRO A 19 11.49 12.17 6.88
N GLU A 20 11.94 10.98 6.53
CA GLU A 20 12.40 10.61 5.18
C GLU A 20 11.28 10.51 4.13
N TRP A 21 10.00 10.48 4.56
CA TRP A 21 8.84 10.36 3.68
C TRP A 21 7.85 11.53 3.83
N THR A 22 8.32 12.67 4.32
CA THR A 22 7.49 13.86 4.61
C THR A 22 6.76 14.45 3.42
N ASP A 23 7.24 14.18 2.20
CA ASP A 23 6.58 14.60 0.95
C ASP A 23 5.31 13.79 0.64
N TYR A 24 5.09 12.67 1.34
CA TYR A 24 3.93 11.81 1.17
C TYR A 24 3.01 11.94 2.38
N PRO A 25 1.74 12.32 2.22
CA PRO A 25 0.83 12.53 3.35
C PRO A 25 0.42 11.23 4.05
N TYR A 26 0.47 10.11 3.33
CA TYR A 26 0.06 8.79 3.78
C TYR A 26 0.94 7.68 3.20
N HIS A 27 1.05 6.58 3.93
CA HIS A 27 1.37 5.27 3.35
C HIS A 27 0.15 4.34 3.42
N TYR A 28 0.18 3.33 2.57
CA TYR A 28 -0.88 2.35 2.39
C TYR A 28 -0.33 0.95 2.61
N ASP A 29 -0.94 0.26 3.55
CA ASP A 29 -0.59 -1.11 3.89
C ASP A 29 -1.62 -2.05 3.30
N PHE A 30 -1.21 -2.84 2.31
CA PHE A 30 -2.04 -3.87 1.71
C PHE A 30 -1.70 -5.22 2.32
N ARG A 31 -2.72 -5.96 2.74
CA ARG A 31 -2.63 -7.39 3.03
C ARG A 31 -3.47 -8.11 1.99
N ILE A 32 -2.82 -8.87 1.13
CA ILE A 32 -3.45 -9.49 -0.04
C ILE A 32 -3.24 -11.00 0.02
N GLN A 33 -4.32 -11.76 -0.09
CA GLN A 33 -4.24 -13.21 -0.23
C GLN A 33 -3.85 -13.57 -1.67
N ILE A 34 -2.69 -14.21 -1.85
CA ILE A 34 -2.20 -14.73 -3.13
C ILE A 34 -1.94 -16.23 -2.97
N GLY A 35 -2.87 -17.05 -3.47
CA GLY A 35 -2.87 -18.49 -3.21
C GLY A 35 -2.99 -18.77 -1.70
N ASN A 36 -2.04 -19.51 -1.14
CA ASN A 36 -2.01 -19.85 0.30
C ASN A 36 -1.18 -18.86 1.13
N ARG A 37 -0.70 -17.76 0.54
CA ARG A 37 0.14 -16.77 1.22
C ARG A 37 -0.64 -15.49 1.45
N LEU A 38 -0.49 -14.92 2.63
CA LEU A 38 -0.90 -13.55 2.92
C LEU A 38 0.32 -12.66 2.71
N ILE A 39 0.27 -11.79 1.70
CA ILE A 39 1.37 -10.89 1.34
C ILE A 39 1.08 -9.51 1.89
N TYR A 40 2.04 -8.95 2.61
CA TYR A 40 2.05 -7.56 3.02
C TYR A 40 2.78 -6.72 1.97
N ILE A 41 2.20 -5.59 1.61
CA ILE A 41 2.80 -4.58 0.73
C ILE A 41 2.61 -3.21 1.37
N GLU A 42 3.70 -2.51 1.62
CA GLU A 42 3.68 -1.10 2.02
C GLU A 42 3.96 -0.24 0.79
N ALA A 43 3.13 0.76 0.55
CA ALA A 43 3.29 1.63 -0.60
C ALA A 43 2.94 3.09 -0.33
N LEU A 44 3.49 3.97 -1.15
CA LEU A 44 3.22 5.40 -1.18
C LEU A 44 2.53 5.76 -2.50
N LEU A 45 1.59 6.70 -2.45
CA LEU A 45 1.00 7.29 -3.65
C LEU A 45 1.85 8.48 -4.10
N VAL A 46 2.30 8.45 -5.35
CA VAL A 46 3.11 9.51 -5.95
C VAL A 46 2.24 10.25 -6.98
N GLU A 47 1.82 11.48 -6.65
CA GLU A 47 0.90 12.29 -7.46
C GLU A 47 1.62 13.46 -8.15
N GLY A 48 2.80 13.21 -8.72
CA GLY A 48 3.56 14.25 -9.43
C GLY A 48 2.83 14.80 -10.68
N ASP A 49 2.10 13.93 -11.39
CA ASP A 49 1.17 14.26 -12.47
C ASP A 49 -0.23 13.77 -12.09
N PRO A 50 -1.25 14.64 -11.99
CA PRO A 50 -2.62 14.25 -11.65
C PRO A 50 -3.27 13.28 -12.65
N THR A 51 -2.75 13.18 -13.87
CA THR A 51 -3.23 12.29 -14.92
C THR A 51 -2.43 11.00 -15.03
N ASP A 52 -1.29 10.91 -14.35
CA ASP A 52 -0.42 9.74 -14.31
C ASP A 52 0.10 9.45 -12.89
N PRO A 53 -0.80 9.15 -11.94
CA PRO A 53 -0.40 8.79 -10.59
C PRO A 53 0.29 7.42 -10.57
N THR A 54 1.36 7.32 -9.78
CA THR A 54 2.09 6.05 -9.61
C THR A 54 2.08 5.59 -8.16
N VAL A 55 2.30 4.29 -7.96
CA VAL A 55 2.44 3.69 -6.63
C VAL A 55 3.89 3.26 -6.44
N HIS A 56 4.54 3.79 -5.42
CA HIS A 56 5.89 3.39 -5.03
C HIS A 56 5.79 2.29 -3.98
N VAL A 57 6.23 1.07 -4.30
CA VAL A 57 6.27 -0.04 -3.33
C VAL A 57 7.53 0.10 -2.47
N VAL A 58 7.33 0.32 -1.17
CA VAL A 58 8.41 0.49 -0.18
C VAL A 58 8.88 -0.87 0.34
N SER A 59 7.94 -1.78 0.58
CA SER A 59 8.23 -3.10 1.14
C SER A 59 7.25 -4.16 0.62
N ILE A 60 7.74 -5.39 0.45
CA ILE A 60 6.92 -6.57 0.15
C ILE A 60 7.49 -7.81 0.86
N HIS A 61 6.66 -8.49 1.63
CA HIS A 61 7.02 -9.74 2.32
C HIS A 61 5.76 -10.53 2.71
N ASP A 62 5.95 -11.75 3.23
CA ASP A 62 4.85 -12.47 3.89
C ASP A 62 4.38 -11.69 5.13
N ALA A 63 3.07 -11.60 5.30
CA ALA A 63 2.40 -10.85 6.37
C ALA A 63 2.39 -11.60 7.71
#